data_AF-A0A8T5Y6N4-F1
#
_entry.id   AF-A0A8T5Y6N4-F1
#
_cell.length_a   1.000
_cell.length_b   1.000
_cell.length_c   1.000
_cell.angle_alpha   90.00
_cell.angle_beta   90.00
_cell.angle_gamma   90.00
#
_symmetry.space_group_name_H-M   'P 1'
#
loop_
_entity.id
_entity.type
_entity.pdbx_description
1 polymer ?
#
loop_
_entity_poly.entity_id
_entity_poly.type
_entity_poly.pdbx_seq_one_letter_code
_entity_poly.pdbx_strand_id
1 'polypeptide(L)'
;MMDPEVYQRVLRKLPEEKIRGHIERDKNTLSPLIRHWQDIGQMAVHNVDVVSGLLRGIFLLALHKKEIGEEIFSDVVDLLADLVAGGLVREERDND
;
A
#
# COMPACT_ATOMS: atom_id res chain seq x y z
N MET A 1 -2.05 -18.39 0.19
CA MET A 1 -2.88 -17.18 -0.04
C MET A 1 -4.34 -17.56 0.28
N MET A 2 -5.14 -16.65 0.85
CA MET A 2 -6.49 -16.96 1.33
C MET A 2 -7.49 -17.11 0.17
N ASP A 3 -8.41 -18.06 0.27
CA ASP A 3 -9.41 -18.34 -0.75
C ASP A 3 -10.42 -17.16 -0.90
N PRO A 4 -10.80 -16.76 -2.14
CA PRO A 4 -11.69 -15.62 -2.38
C PRO A 4 -13.09 -15.76 -1.75
N GLU A 5 -13.66 -16.97 -1.69
CA GLU A 5 -14.95 -17.19 -1.05
C GLU A 5 -14.85 -17.07 0.47
N VAL A 6 -13.74 -17.54 1.04
CA VAL A 6 -13.45 -17.38 2.47
C VAL A 6 -13.28 -15.89 2.81
N TYR A 7 -12.61 -15.11 1.97
CA TYR A 7 -12.48 -13.66 2.14
C TYR A 7 -13.85 -12.95 2.15
N GLN A 8 -14.73 -13.24 1.19
CA GLN A 8 -16.08 -12.66 1.12
C GLN A 8 -16.95 -13.02 2.33
N ARG A 9 -16.88 -14.27 2.82
CA ARG A 9 -17.61 -14.68 4.02
C ARG A 9 -17.10 -14.01 5.29
N VAL A 10 -15.79 -13.80 5.39
CA VAL A 10 -15.15 -13.11 6.50
C VAL A 10 -15.51 -11.62 6.49
N LEU A 11 -15.47 -10.96 5.33
CA LEU A 11 -15.89 -9.56 5.18
C LEU A 11 -17.32 -9.31 5.65
N ARG A 12 -18.27 -10.18 5.26
CA ARG A 12 -19.67 -10.07 5.66
C ARG A 12 -19.93 -10.19 7.17
N LYS A 13 -18.98 -10.76 7.91
CA LYS A 13 -19.07 -11.00 9.36
C LYS A 13 -18.13 -10.10 10.17
N LEU A 14 -17.31 -9.29 9.50
CA LEU A 14 -16.35 -8.42 10.14
C LEU A 14 -17.06 -7.17 10.65
N PRO A 15 -16.99 -6.87 11.96
CA PRO A 15 -17.48 -5.60 12.49
C PRO A 15 -16.73 -4.44 11.82
N GLU A 16 -17.46 -3.39 11.43
CA GLU A 16 -16.86 -2.18 10.83
C GLU A 16 -15.76 -1.57 11.69
N GLU A 17 -15.88 -1.70 13.01
CA GLU A 17 -14.88 -1.23 13.97
C GLU A 17 -13.55 -1.97 13.84
N LYS A 18 -13.57 -3.28 13.53
CA LYS A 18 -12.34 -4.05 13.28
C LYS A 18 -11.67 -3.61 11.98
N ILE A 19 -12.45 -3.36 10.93
CA ILE A 19 -11.93 -2.84 9.67
C ILE A 19 -11.29 -1.48 9.90
N ARG A 20 -12.00 -0.55 10.55
CA ARG A 20 -11.45 0.77 10.93
C ARG A 20 -10.19 0.64 11.80
N GLY A 21 -10.18 -0.28 12.76
CA GLY A 21 -9.02 -0.53 13.61
C GLY A 21 -7.80 -1.03 12.84
N HIS A 22 -7.98 -1.83 11.78
CA HIS A 22 -6.90 -2.22 10.89
C HIS A 22 -6.38 -1.02 10.07
N ILE A 23 -7.29 -0.23 9.49
CA ILE A 23 -6.93 0.99 8.74
C ILE A 23 -6.11 1.95 9.61
N GLU A 24 -6.57 2.21 10.83
CA GLU A 24 -5.88 3.10 11.77
C GLU A 24 -4.54 2.53 12.23
N ARG A 25 -4.43 1.21 12.39
CA ARG A 25 -3.15 0.59 12.77
C ARG A 25 -2.10 0.73 11.66
N ASP A 26 -2.48 0.48 10.41
CA ASP A 26 -1.57 0.63 9.27
C ASP A 26 -1.07 2.08 9.17
N LYS A 27 -2.01 3.03 9.28
CA LYS A 27 -1.70 4.47 9.34
C LYS A 27 -0.73 4.79 10.47
N ASN A 28 -1.04 4.37 11.70
CA ASN A 28 -0.22 4.70 12.87
C ASN A 28 1.18 4.07 12.79
N THR A 29 1.30 2.90 12.16
CA THR A 29 2.58 2.21 11.97
C THR A 29 3.44 2.90 10.92
N LEU A 30 2.85 3.31 9.79
CA LEU A 30 3.59 3.91 8.67
C LEU A 30 3.81 5.41 8.86
N SER A 31 2.96 6.10 9.61
CA SER A 31 3.01 7.56 9.78
C SER A 31 4.37 8.10 10.25
N PRO A 32 5.04 7.53 11.26
CA PRO A 32 6.33 8.02 11.72
C PRO A 32 7.39 7.95 10.61
N LEU A 33 7.37 6.87 9.84
CA LEU A 33 8.35 6.61 8.79
C LEU A 33 8.13 7.52 7.57
N ILE A 34 6.87 7.65 7.12
CA ILE A 34 6.50 8.54 6.01
C ILE A 34 6.87 9.99 6.36
N ARG A 35 6.51 10.45 7.56
CA ARG A 35 6.87 11.81 8.01
C ARG A 35 8.36 12.01 8.05
N HIS A 36 9.10 11.07 8.65
CA HIS A 36 10.54 11.16 8.72
C HIS A 36 11.19 11.31 7.33
N TRP A 37 10.78 10.48 6.36
CA TRP A 37 11.32 10.56 5.00
C TRP A 37 10.94 11.84 4.26
N GLN A 38 9.75 12.38 4.51
CA GLN A 38 9.34 13.68 3.98
C GLN A 38 10.15 14.83 4.61
N ASP A 39 10.40 14.76 5.91
CA ASP A 39 11.14 15.78 6.66
C ASP A 39 12.62 15.86 6.23
N ILE A 40 13.25 14.71 5.94
CA ILE A 40 14.62 14.65 5.42
C ILE A 40 14.70 14.85 3.89
N GLY A 41 13.57 15.09 3.23
CA GLY A 41 13.49 15.36 1.79
C GLY A 41 13.68 14.16 0.87
N GLN A 42 13.74 12.93 1.40
CA GLN A 42 13.88 11.69 0.62
C GLN A 42 12.54 11.14 0.09
N MET A 43 11.42 11.73 0.50
CA MET A 43 10.09 11.42 -0.03
C MET A 43 9.35 12.69 -0.41
N ALA A 44 8.56 12.62 -1.50
CA ALA A 44 7.66 13.68 -1.91
C ALA A 44 6.61 13.97 -0.82
N VAL A 45 6.31 15.26 -0.64
CA VAL A 45 5.35 15.72 0.35
C VAL A 45 3.93 15.44 -0.15
N HIS A 46 3.33 14.42 0.46
CA HIS A 46 1.96 13.96 0.27
C HIS A 46 1.29 13.78 1.63
N ASN A 47 -0.04 13.76 1.63
CA ASN A 47 -0.80 13.42 2.83
C ASN A 47 -0.46 11.97 3.27
N VAL A 48 -0.06 11.79 4.53
CA VAL A 48 0.34 10.51 5.12
C VAL A 48 -0.75 9.43 5.00
N ASP A 49 -2.02 9.81 5.10
CA ASP A 49 -3.17 8.91 4.96
C ASP A 49 -3.31 8.43 3.51
N VAL A 50 -2.98 9.29 2.54
CA VAL A 50 -2.99 8.94 1.12
C VAL A 50 -1.85 7.97 0.81
N VAL A 51 -0.63 8.23 1.31
CA VAL A 51 0.52 7.32 1.13
C VAL A 51 0.26 5.97 1.80
N SER A 52 -0.26 5.96 3.02
CA SER A 52 -0.61 4.72 3.73
C SER A 52 -1.72 3.95 2.99
N GLY A 53 -2.73 4.65 2.46
CA GLY A 53 -3.79 4.06 1.65
C GLY A 53 -3.28 3.46 0.34
N LEU A 54 -2.33 4.11 -0.33
CA LEU A 54 -1.69 3.65 -1.55
C LEU A 54 -0.93 2.34 -1.30
N LEU A 55 -0.07 2.29 -0.27
CA LEU A 55 0.68 1.10 0.11
C LEU A 55 -0.26 -0.07 0.46
N ARG A 56 -1.33 0.19 1.21
CA ARG A 56 -2.37 -0.81 1.49
C ARG A 56 -3.05 -1.31 0.20
N GLY A 57 -3.26 -0.43 -0.77
CA GLY A 57 -3.83 -0.77 -2.07
C GLY A 57 -3.04 -1.86 -2.80
N ILE A 58 -1.70 -1.82 -2.75
CA ILE A 58 -0.83 -2.85 -3.32
C ILE A 58 -1.13 -4.22 -2.70
N PHE A 59 -1.25 -4.30 -1.37
CA PHE A 59 -1.60 -5.55 -0.69
C PHE A 59 -3.02 -6.04 -1.02
N LEU A 60 -3.97 -5.13 -1.25
CA LEU A 60 -5.34 -5.49 -1.61
C LEU A 60 -5.44 -6.11 -3.02
N LEU A 61 -4.57 -5.72 -3.96
CA LEU A 61 -4.52 -6.33 -5.30
C LEU A 61 -4.23 -7.83 -5.24
N ALA A 62 -3.52 -8.28 -4.20
CA ALA A 62 -3.25 -9.68 -3.96
C ALA A 62 -4.53 -10.53 -3.83
N LEU A 63 -5.64 -9.93 -3.38
CA LEU A 63 -6.94 -10.60 -3.28
C LEU A 63 -7.61 -10.80 -4.65
N HIS A 64 -7.15 -10.07 -5.67
CA HIS A 64 -7.68 -10.07 -7.03
C HIS A 64 -6.68 -10.68 -8.04
N LYS A 65 -5.76 -11.53 -7.55
CA LYS A 65 -4.71 -12.16 -8.36
C LYS A 65 -5.28 -12.91 -9.57
N LYS A 66 -6.41 -13.60 -9.41
CA LYS A 66 -7.06 -14.36 -10.48
C LYS A 66 -7.61 -13.46 -11.58
N GLU A 67 -8.21 -12.34 -11.19
CA GLU A 67 -8.78 -11.34 -12.08
C GLU A 67 -7.72 -10.55 -12.84
N ILE A 68 -6.55 -10.35 -12.22
CA ILE A 68 -5.39 -9.72 -12.85
C ILE A 68 -4.69 -10.67 -13.85
N GLY A 69 -4.74 -11.98 -13.59
CA GLY A 69 -3.99 -13.00 -14.32
C GLY A 69 -2.87 -13.55 -13.43
N GLU A 70 -2.98 -14.82 -13.02
CA GLU A 70 -2.08 -15.39 -12.02
C GLU A 70 -0.62 -15.45 -12.51
N GLU A 71 -0.44 -15.59 -13.82
CA GLU A 71 0.83 -15.70 -14.53
C GLU A 71 1.57 -14.38 -14.67
N ILE A 72 0.85 -13.26 -14.75
CA ILE A 72 1.46 -11.91 -14.85
C ILE A 72 1.42 -11.14 -13.53
N PHE A 73 0.71 -11.64 -12.51
CA PHE A 73 0.48 -10.90 -11.27
C PHE A 73 1.77 -10.43 -10.58
N SER A 74 2.83 -11.25 -10.60
CA SER A 74 4.12 -10.85 -10.02
C SER A 74 4.67 -9.62 -10.73
N ASP A 75 4.78 -9.69 -12.06
CA ASP A 75 5.31 -8.60 -12.88
C ASP A 75 4.46 -7.31 -12.75
N VAL A 76 3.14 -7.45 -12.61
CA VAL A 76 2.23 -6.33 -12.35
C VAL A 76 2.51 -5.67 -10.99
N VAL A 77 2.69 -6.46 -9.94
CA VAL A 77 2.98 -5.94 -8.59
C VAL A 77 4.36 -5.29 -8.56
N ASP A 78 5.36 -5.90 -9.22
CA ASP A 78 6.71 -5.37 -9.30
C ASP A 78 6.72 -4.02 -10.03
N LEU A 79 6.09 -3.94 -11.21
CA LEU A 79 5.97 -2.67 -11.94
C LEU A 79 5.20 -1.62 -11.15
N LEU A 80 4.13 -2.00 -10.45
CA LEU A 80 3.39 -1.07 -9.60
C LEU A 80 4.24 -0.56 -8.44
N ALA A 81 5.03 -1.42 -7.81
CA ALA A 81 5.94 -1.03 -6.74
C ALA A 81 6.99 -0.04 -7.25
N ASP A 82 7.56 -0.27 -8.44
CA ASP A 82 8.50 0.64 -9.08
C ASP A 82 7.87 2.01 -9.39
N LEU A 83 6.66 2.02 -9.94
CA LEU A 83 5.93 3.27 -10.24
C LEU A 83 5.60 4.07 -8.96
N VAL A 84 5.20 3.36 -7.90
CA VAL A 84 4.91 3.97 -6.60
C VAL A 84 6.20 4.50 -5.98
N ALA A 85 7.30 3.74 -6.03
CA ALA A 85 8.60 4.16 -5.54
C ALA A 85 9.12 5.38 -6.31
N GLY A 86 9.11 5.36 -7.64
CA GLY A 86 9.53 6.50 -8.46
C GLY A 86 8.65 7.75 -8.30
N GLY A 87 7.37 7.59 -7.96
CA GLY A 87 6.47 8.70 -7.65
C GLY A 87 6.63 9.28 -6.24
N LEU A 88 7.08 8.46 -5.27
CA LEU A 88 7.19 8.85 -3.87
C LEU A 88 8.61 9.23 -3.45
N VAL A 89 9.62 8.50 -3.91
CA VAL A 89 11.02 8.69 -3.51
C VAL A 89 11.60 9.87 -4.29
N ARG A 90 12.32 10.74 -3.58
CA ARG A 90 13.14 11.75 -4.22
C ARG A 90 14.55 11.21 -4.32
N GLU A 91 15.02 11.02 -5.55
CA GLU A 91 16.44 10.81 -5.80
C GLU A 91 17.20 12.03 -5.26
N GLU A 92 18.34 11.79 -4.61
CA GLU A 92 19.27 12.87 -4.32
C GLU A 92 19.54 13.58 -5.64
N ARG A 93 19.28 14.89 -5.70
CA ARG A 93 19.87 15.68 -6.76
C ARG A 93 21.37 15.57 -6.53
N ASP A 94 22.07 14.80 -7.36
CA ASP A 94 23.49 15.02 -7.56
C ASP A 94 23.64 16.51 -7.85
N ASN A 95 24.19 17.24 -6.87
CA ASN A 95 24.59 18.62 -7.07
C ASN A 95 25.74 18.58 -8.08
N ASP A 96 25.42 18.77 -9.36
CA ASP A 96 26.36 19.26 -10.38
C ASP A 96 26.73 20.72 -10.10
#